data_AF-A0A925RH04-F1
#
_entry.id   AF-A0A925RH04-F1
#
_cell.length_a   1.000
_cell.length_b   1.000
_cell.length_c   1.000
_cell.angle_alpha   90.00
_cell.angle_beta   90.00
_cell.angle_gamma   90.00
#
_symmetry.space_group_name_H-M   'P 1'
#
loop_
_entity.id
_entity.type
_entity.pdbx_description
1 polymer ?
#
loop_
_entity_poly.entity_id
_entity_poly.type
_entity_poly.pdbx_seq_one_letter_code
_entity_poly.pdbx_strand_id
1 'polypeptide(L)'
;PMAEDLNLSILDWSPLGGGVLSGKYLNNDSDHDRLNKAEYFQHYKVDRAMQIAQVVVDVAGEIGCSAAQVALAWIRHQSPRHIPIIGARNLDQLKDNLGCLDVTLNQDQLTRLNAASEVDPGFALKFLRRLQNLFLGAATETLDLSLHPVSRLVLDRK
;
A
#
# COMPACT_ATOMS: atom_id res chain seq x y z
N PRO A 1 10.54 -5.53 3.17
CA PRO A 1 11.79 -5.92 3.88
C PRO A 1 11.87 -7.40 4.26
N MET A 2 11.18 -7.89 5.32
CA MET A 2 11.33 -9.28 5.77
C MET A 2 10.92 -10.31 4.70
N ALA A 3 9.78 -10.10 4.04
CA ALA A 3 9.30 -10.99 2.99
C ALA A 3 10.27 -11.06 1.80
N GLU A 4 10.89 -9.94 1.44
CA GLU A 4 11.87 -9.89 0.34
C GLU A 4 13.13 -10.67 0.69
N ASP A 5 13.64 -10.49 1.91
CA ASP A 5 14.81 -11.19 2.42
C ASP A 5 14.64 -12.69 2.49
N LEU A 6 13.46 -13.12 2.94
CA LEU A 6 13.15 -14.55 3.05
C LEU A 6 12.59 -15.13 1.75
N ASN A 7 12.59 -14.35 0.66
CA ASN A 7 12.04 -14.76 -0.63
C ASN A 7 10.57 -15.25 -0.55
N LEU A 8 9.78 -14.63 0.31
CA LEU A 8 8.36 -14.91 0.55
C LEU A 8 7.47 -13.98 -0.28
N SER A 9 6.36 -14.53 -0.79
CA SER A 9 5.29 -13.73 -1.39
C SER A 9 4.29 -13.27 -0.32
N ILE A 10 3.66 -12.13 -0.55
CA ILE A 10 2.63 -11.55 0.32
C ILE A 10 1.29 -11.69 -0.39
N LEU A 11 0.34 -12.39 0.25
CA LEU A 11 -1.05 -12.43 -0.20
C LEU A 11 -1.81 -11.31 0.51
N ASP A 12 -2.06 -10.19 -0.18
CA ASP A 12 -2.67 -9.03 0.47
C ASP A 12 -4.17 -9.28 0.67
N TRP A 13 -4.59 -9.40 1.94
CA TRP A 13 -5.99 -9.54 2.30
C TRP A 13 -6.67 -8.19 2.39
N SER A 14 -7.91 -8.10 1.88
CA SER A 14 -8.68 -6.85 1.82
C SER A 14 -7.91 -5.67 1.19
N PRO A 15 -7.33 -5.83 -0.01
CA PRO A 15 -6.48 -4.80 -0.63
C PRO A 15 -7.22 -3.47 -0.88
N LEU A 16 -8.55 -3.50 -0.95
CA LEU A 16 -9.40 -2.30 -1.11
C LEU A 16 -9.95 -1.75 0.22
N GLY A 17 -9.51 -2.26 1.37
CA GLY A 17 -9.94 -1.79 2.69
C GLY A 17 -11.45 -1.86 2.90
N GLY A 18 -12.08 -3.01 2.61
CA GLY A 18 -13.55 -3.14 2.67
C GLY A 18 -14.31 -2.41 1.57
N GLY A 19 -13.60 -1.84 0.59
CA GLY A 19 -14.14 -1.02 -0.50
C GLY A 19 -13.96 0.48 -0.28
N VAL A 20 -13.22 0.91 0.74
CA VAL A 20 -12.84 2.33 0.93
C VAL A 20 -12.11 2.87 -0.27
N LEU A 21 -11.12 2.13 -0.75
CA LEU A 21 -10.26 2.60 -1.83
C LEU A 21 -10.93 2.57 -3.20
N SER A 22 -12.19 2.11 -3.30
CA SER A 22 -12.98 2.24 -4.53
C SER A 22 -13.70 3.59 -4.62
N GLY A 23 -13.55 4.49 -3.63
CA GLY A 23 -14.14 5.83 -3.62
C GLY A 23 -15.65 5.87 -3.30
N LYS A 24 -16.33 4.72 -3.26
CA LYS A 24 -17.80 4.64 -3.11
C LYS A 24 -18.35 5.27 -1.81
N TYR A 25 -17.51 5.44 -0.80
CA TYR A 25 -17.90 6.02 0.49
C TYR A 25 -17.62 7.52 0.61
N LEU A 26 -16.95 8.14 -0.37
CA LEU A 26 -16.64 9.57 -0.34
C LEU A 26 -17.91 10.44 -0.49
N ASN A 27 -18.96 9.90 -1.10
CA ASN A 27 -20.20 10.63 -1.40
C ASN A 27 -21.32 10.43 -0.36
N ASN A 28 -21.02 9.93 0.85
CA ASN A 28 -22.01 9.67 1.92
C ASN A 28 -23.16 8.71 1.55
N ASP A 29 -23.03 7.93 0.48
CA ASP A 29 -24.02 6.95 0.05
C ASP A 29 -23.91 5.69 0.92
N SER A 30 -24.48 5.80 2.12
CA SER A 30 -24.24 4.92 3.29
C SER A 30 -25.20 3.74 3.38
N ASP A 31 -26.09 3.56 2.40
CA ASP A 31 -27.23 2.64 2.54
C ASP A 31 -26.85 1.15 2.49
N HIS A 32 -25.65 0.80 1.99
CA HIS A 32 -25.21 -0.59 1.82
C HIS A 32 -23.81 -0.87 2.36
N ASP A 33 -23.50 -0.27 3.50
CA ASP A 33 -22.13 -0.20 3.96
C ASP A 33 -21.61 -1.50 4.61
N ARG A 34 -20.55 -2.05 4.01
CA ARG A 34 -19.76 -3.17 4.52
C ARG A 34 -18.84 -2.74 5.67
N LEU A 35 -18.43 -1.47 5.74
CA LEU A 35 -17.64 -0.89 6.82
C LEU A 35 -18.47 -0.77 8.09
N ASN A 36 -19.68 -0.22 8.01
CA ASN A 36 -20.59 -0.16 9.15
C ASN A 36 -21.00 -1.54 9.70
N LYS A 37 -20.98 -2.59 8.86
CA LYS A 37 -21.42 -3.94 9.25
C LYS A 37 -20.31 -4.84 9.82
N ALA A 38 -19.04 -4.50 9.67
CA ALA A 38 -17.96 -5.35 10.15
C ALA A 38 -17.16 -4.65 11.26
N GLU A 39 -17.24 -5.20 12.48
CA GLU A 39 -16.51 -4.74 13.67
C GLU A 39 -15.01 -4.54 13.41
N TYR A 40 -14.42 -5.36 12.54
CA TYR A 40 -13.02 -5.24 12.14
C TYR A 40 -12.67 -3.92 11.45
N PHE A 41 -13.64 -3.27 10.79
CA PHE A 41 -13.42 -1.98 10.12
C PHE A 41 -13.57 -0.78 11.08
N GLN A 42 -14.07 -0.98 12.30
CA GLN A 42 -14.21 0.11 13.29
C GLN A 42 -12.86 0.66 13.78
N HIS A 43 -11.78 -0.12 13.63
CA HIS A 43 -10.42 0.29 13.98
C HIS A 43 -9.78 1.20 12.92
N TYR A 44 -10.41 1.38 11.76
CA TYR A 44 -9.89 2.32 10.77
C TYR A 44 -10.06 3.74 11.32
N LYS A 45 -8.98 4.52 11.26
CA LYS A 45 -9.08 5.97 11.35
C LYS A 45 -9.81 6.44 10.10
N VAL A 46 -11.14 6.46 10.17
CA VAL A 46 -12.05 6.69 9.03
C VAL A 46 -11.59 7.91 8.24
N ASP A 47 -11.28 9.01 8.91
CA ASP A 47 -10.80 10.24 8.27
C ASP A 47 -9.54 10.04 7.42
N ARG A 48 -8.54 9.34 7.95
CA ARG A 48 -7.30 9.06 7.21
C ARG A 48 -7.57 8.14 6.02
N ALA A 49 -8.40 7.13 6.21
CA ALA A 49 -8.74 6.19 5.14
C ALA A 49 -9.49 6.92 3.99
N MET A 50 -10.39 7.85 4.32
CA MET A 50 -11.08 8.69 3.33
C MET A 50 -10.13 9.66 2.62
N GLN A 51 -9.18 10.27 3.34
CA GLN A 51 -8.14 11.12 2.71
C GLN A 51 -7.31 10.34 1.69
N ILE A 52 -6.90 9.12 2.02
CA ILE A 52 -6.19 8.24 1.07
C ILE A 52 -7.09 7.90 -0.11
N ALA A 53 -8.35 7.52 0.14
CA ALA A 53 -9.30 7.20 -0.91
C ALA A 53 -9.54 8.37 -1.88
N GLN A 54 -9.58 9.60 -1.39
CA GLN A 54 -9.68 10.79 -2.23
C GLN A 54 -8.51 10.91 -3.20
N VAL A 55 -7.26 10.73 -2.70
CA VAL A 55 -6.07 10.78 -3.56
C VAL A 55 -6.11 9.67 -4.63
N VAL A 56 -6.57 8.47 -4.27
CA VAL A 56 -6.74 7.36 -5.22
C VAL A 56 -7.75 7.72 -6.31
N VAL A 57 -8.89 8.32 -5.93
CA VAL A 57 -9.93 8.77 -6.87
C VAL A 57 -9.41 9.87 -7.79
N ASP A 58 -8.67 10.84 -7.27
CA ASP A 58 -8.10 11.93 -8.06
C ASP A 58 -7.15 11.37 -9.14
N VAL A 59 -6.25 10.45 -8.76
CA VAL A 59 -5.33 9.78 -9.69
C VAL A 59 -6.09 8.92 -10.71
N ALA A 60 -7.15 8.23 -10.27
CA ALA A 60 -8.00 7.45 -11.18
C ALA A 60 -8.68 8.32 -12.24
N GLY A 61 -9.14 9.52 -11.85
CA GLY A 61 -9.71 10.52 -12.75
C GLY A 61 -8.72 11.03 -13.80
N GLU A 62 -7.45 11.18 -13.44
CA GLU A 62 -6.38 11.59 -14.39
C GLU A 62 -6.11 10.52 -15.47
N ILE A 63 -6.21 9.24 -15.09
CA ILE A 63 -5.89 8.10 -15.96
C ILE A 63 -7.13 7.63 -16.75
N GLY A 64 -8.34 8.00 -16.30
CA GLY A 64 -9.60 7.55 -16.90
C GLY A 64 -9.93 6.09 -16.56
N CYS A 65 -9.59 5.65 -15.35
CA CYS A 65 -9.79 4.29 -14.87
C CYS A 65 -10.52 4.28 -13.51
N SER A 66 -10.83 3.11 -12.95
CA SER A 66 -11.50 3.04 -11.66
C SER A 66 -10.52 3.22 -10.49
N ALA A 67 -10.99 3.77 -9.37
CA ALA A 67 -10.19 3.90 -8.15
C ALA A 67 -9.72 2.54 -7.62
N ALA A 68 -10.53 1.49 -7.79
CA ALA A 68 -10.13 0.13 -7.44
C ALA A 68 -8.95 -0.36 -8.29
N GLN A 69 -8.94 -0.04 -9.59
CA GLN A 69 -7.82 -0.37 -10.48
C GLN A 69 -6.54 0.34 -10.05
N VAL A 70 -6.60 1.64 -9.72
CA VAL A 70 -5.44 2.40 -9.23
C VAL A 70 -4.90 1.80 -7.93
N ALA A 71 -5.77 1.51 -6.95
CA ALA A 71 -5.35 0.95 -5.67
C ALA A 71 -4.65 -0.42 -5.83
N LEU A 72 -5.21 -1.31 -6.66
CA LEU A 72 -4.63 -2.62 -6.94
C LEU A 72 -3.33 -2.52 -7.74
N ALA A 73 -3.26 -1.62 -8.72
CA ALA A 73 -2.04 -1.37 -9.50
C ALA A 73 -0.92 -0.81 -8.61
N TRP A 74 -1.26 0.09 -7.69
CA TRP A 74 -0.30 0.65 -6.73
C TRP A 74 0.30 -0.44 -5.83
N ILE A 75 -0.52 -1.36 -5.28
CA ILE A 75 -0.02 -2.49 -4.47
C ILE A 75 0.97 -3.34 -5.27
N ARG A 76 0.61 -3.69 -6.51
CA ARG A 76 1.49 -4.47 -7.41
C ARG A 76 2.78 -3.74 -7.76
N HIS A 77 2.76 -2.41 -7.78
CA HIS A 77 3.94 -1.59 -8.06
C HIS A 77 4.95 -1.61 -6.89
N GLN A 78 4.51 -1.82 -5.65
CA GLN A 78 5.42 -1.80 -4.49
C GLN A 78 6.46 -2.92 -4.53
N SER A 79 6.07 -4.11 -4.97
CA SER A 79 6.98 -5.25 -5.16
C SER A 79 6.29 -6.33 -5.99
N PRO A 80 7.00 -7.06 -6.86
CA PRO A 80 6.45 -8.20 -7.60
C PRO A 80 5.98 -9.36 -6.72
N ARG A 81 6.28 -9.31 -5.41
CA ARG A 81 5.90 -10.31 -4.42
C ARG A 81 4.51 -10.09 -3.82
N HIS A 82 3.92 -8.91 -4.01
CA HIS A 82 2.54 -8.62 -3.60
C HIS A 82 1.55 -9.25 -4.57
N ILE A 83 0.65 -10.06 -4.04
CA ILE A 83 -0.41 -10.73 -4.78
C ILE A 83 -1.73 -10.36 -4.09
N PRO A 84 -2.43 -9.32 -4.57
CA PRO A 84 -3.65 -8.86 -3.94
C PRO A 84 -4.79 -9.86 -4.13
N ILE A 85 -5.48 -10.20 -3.03
CA ILE A 85 -6.66 -11.05 -3.07
C ILE A 85 -7.88 -10.21 -3.49
N ILE A 86 -8.27 -10.34 -4.75
CA ILE A 86 -9.40 -9.59 -5.31
C ILE A 86 -10.73 -10.25 -4.91
N GLY A 87 -11.61 -9.47 -4.28
CA GLY A 87 -12.99 -9.86 -3.99
C GLY A 87 -14.00 -9.01 -4.76
N ALA A 88 -14.95 -9.65 -5.44
CA ALA A 88 -16.02 -9.01 -6.20
C ALA A 88 -17.38 -9.68 -5.91
N ARG A 89 -18.47 -8.91 -5.92
CA ARG A 89 -19.84 -9.45 -5.71
C ARG A 89 -20.53 -9.82 -7.02
N ASN A 90 -20.08 -9.27 -8.13
CA ASN A 90 -20.61 -9.51 -9.45
C ASN A 90 -19.48 -9.53 -10.48
N LEU A 91 -19.80 -9.97 -11.69
CA LEU A 91 -18.82 -10.14 -12.76
C LEU A 91 -18.22 -8.79 -13.21
N ASP A 92 -19.00 -7.71 -13.20
CA ASP A 92 -18.54 -6.40 -13.64
C ASP A 92 -17.47 -5.84 -12.71
N GLN A 93 -17.65 -5.98 -11.38
CA GLN A 93 -16.62 -5.64 -10.40
C GLN A 93 -15.35 -6.48 -10.56
N LEU A 94 -15.49 -7.77 -10.88
CA LEU A 94 -14.33 -8.62 -11.11
C LEU A 94 -13.54 -8.16 -12.33
N LYS A 95 -14.24 -7.89 -13.45
CA LYS A 95 -13.63 -7.38 -14.69
C LYS A 95 -12.99 -6.02 -14.46
N ASP A 96 -13.67 -5.12 -13.76
CA ASP A 96 -13.12 -3.82 -13.39
C ASP A 96 -11.83 -3.98 -12.58
N ASN A 97 -11.85 -4.76 -11.50
CA ASN A 97 -10.65 -5.01 -10.70
C ASN A 97 -9.48 -5.59 -11.51
N LEU A 98 -9.75 -6.49 -12.46
CA LEU A 98 -8.73 -7.08 -13.33
C LEU A 98 -8.08 -6.07 -14.27
N GLY A 99 -8.78 -4.98 -14.63
CA GLY A 99 -8.19 -3.90 -15.43
C GLY A 99 -7.02 -3.18 -14.73
N CYS A 100 -6.78 -3.43 -13.43
CA CYS A 100 -5.55 -2.98 -12.76
C CYS A 100 -4.26 -3.51 -13.40
N LEU A 101 -4.34 -4.58 -14.21
CA LEU A 101 -3.20 -5.12 -14.93
C LEU A 101 -2.73 -4.20 -16.06
N ASP A 102 -3.63 -3.39 -16.61
CA ASP A 102 -3.37 -2.47 -17.72
C ASP A 102 -3.06 -1.04 -17.24
N VAL A 103 -3.21 -0.77 -15.94
CA VAL A 103 -2.92 0.54 -15.34
C VAL A 103 -1.42 0.73 -15.17
N THR A 104 -0.89 1.79 -15.79
CA THR A 104 0.47 2.26 -15.58
C THR A 104 0.45 3.58 -14.82
N LEU A 105 1.05 3.59 -13.63
CA LEU A 105 1.17 4.79 -12.79
C LEU A 105 2.51 5.47 -13.09
N ASN A 106 2.47 6.78 -13.35
CA ASN A 106 3.68 7.57 -13.53
C ASN A 106 4.34 7.93 -12.18
N GLN A 107 5.55 8.48 -12.22
CA GLN A 107 6.32 8.79 -11.01
C GLN A 107 5.63 9.80 -10.09
N ASP A 108 4.93 10.80 -10.63
CA ASP A 108 4.25 11.82 -9.84
C ASP A 108 3.02 11.24 -9.13
N GLN A 109 2.27 10.39 -9.82
CA GLN A 109 1.12 9.66 -9.27
C GLN A 109 1.56 8.70 -8.17
N LEU A 110 2.64 7.94 -8.40
CA LEU A 110 3.24 7.07 -7.39
C LEU A 110 3.69 7.85 -6.17
N THR A 111 4.33 9.01 -6.36
CA THR A 111 4.79 9.88 -5.28
C THR A 111 3.61 10.37 -4.43
N ARG A 112 2.52 10.81 -5.06
CA ARG A 112 1.30 11.25 -4.36
C ARG A 112 0.64 10.12 -3.58
N LEU A 113 0.50 8.93 -4.19
CA LEU A 113 -0.10 7.76 -3.54
C LEU A 113 0.76 7.26 -2.36
N ASN A 114 2.09 7.25 -2.52
CA ASN A 114 3.02 6.89 -1.46
C ASN A 114 2.96 7.88 -0.29
N ALA A 115 2.95 9.18 -0.58
CA ALA A 115 2.87 10.22 0.45
C ALA A 115 1.54 10.18 1.22
N ALA A 116 0.42 9.99 0.52
CA ALA A 116 -0.89 9.89 1.16
C ALA A 116 -0.99 8.66 2.08
N SER A 117 -0.40 7.54 1.66
CA SER A 117 -0.48 6.25 2.35
C SER A 117 0.60 6.03 3.43
N GLU A 118 1.61 6.89 3.51
CA GLU A 118 2.81 6.71 4.35
C GLU A 118 2.48 6.39 5.82
N VAL A 119 2.88 5.21 6.28
CA VAL A 119 2.61 4.73 7.65
C VAL A 119 3.67 5.26 8.62
N ASP A 120 3.24 5.70 9.80
CA ASP A 120 4.18 6.04 10.88
C ASP A 120 4.96 4.78 11.31
N PRO A 121 6.29 4.72 11.11
CA PRO A 121 7.08 3.55 11.44
C PRO A 121 7.27 3.33 12.96
N GLY A 122 6.75 4.21 13.81
CA GLY A 122 6.79 4.10 15.26
C GLY A 122 8.15 4.46 15.87
N PHE A 123 8.22 4.43 17.20
CA PHE A 123 9.42 4.88 17.93
C PHE A 123 10.68 4.10 17.54
N ALA A 124 10.63 2.77 17.52
CA ALA A 124 11.83 1.94 17.36
C ALA A 124 12.54 2.22 16.02
N LEU A 125 11.80 2.24 14.91
CA LEU A 125 12.37 2.52 13.59
C LEU A 125 12.80 3.99 13.44
N LYS A 126 12.04 4.94 14.01
CA LYS A 126 12.46 6.36 14.02
C LYS A 126 13.75 6.57 14.80
N PHE A 127 13.89 5.93 15.95
CA PHE A 127 15.07 5.98 16.80
C PHE A 127 16.30 5.39 16.09
N LEU A 128 16.14 4.21 15.47
CA LEU A 128 17.21 3.59 14.68
C LEU A 128 17.64 4.47 13.50
N ARG A 129 16.69 5.01 12.72
CA ARG A 129 16.98 5.95 11.62
C ARG A 129 17.74 7.20 12.11
N ARG A 130 17.36 7.74 13.27
CA ARG A 130 18.06 8.89 13.88
C ARG A 130 19.50 8.56 14.25
N LEU A 131 19.76 7.35 14.74
CA LEU A 131 21.09 6.91 15.17
C LEU A 131 21.93 6.33 14.04
N GLN A 132 21.35 6.10 12.86
CA GLN A 132 22.03 5.51 11.72
C GLN A 132 23.31 6.26 11.36
N ASN A 133 23.28 7.59 11.33
CA ASN A 133 24.47 8.43 11.10
C ASN A 133 25.51 8.34 12.23
N LEU A 134 25.08 8.04 13.45
CA LEU A 134 25.96 7.93 14.62
C LEU A 134 26.73 6.60 14.61
N PHE A 135 26.08 5.50 14.19
CA PHE A 135 26.69 4.17 14.16
C PHE A 135 27.41 3.85 12.85
N LEU A 136 26.91 4.36 11.71
CA LEU A 136 27.48 4.07 10.39
C LEU A 136 28.43 5.17 9.89
N GLY A 137 28.53 6.32 10.57
CA GLY A 137 29.34 7.45 10.10
C GLY A 137 28.95 7.89 8.69
N ALA A 138 29.95 8.20 7.85
CA ALA A 138 29.74 8.53 6.43
C ALA A 138 29.41 7.31 5.54
N ALA A 139 29.33 6.09 6.09
CA ALA A 139 29.03 4.87 5.33
C ALA A 139 27.53 4.65 5.10
N THR A 140 26.67 5.62 5.43
CA THR A 140 25.22 5.55 5.21
C THR A 140 24.81 5.41 3.74
N GLU A 141 25.63 5.89 2.82
CA GLU A 141 25.43 5.67 1.37
C GLU A 141 25.70 4.22 0.95
N THR A 142 26.54 3.49 1.70
CA THR A 142 26.93 2.09 1.44
C THR A 142 26.10 1.06 2.21
N LEU A 143 25.52 1.43 3.35
CA LEU A 143 24.74 0.54 4.22
C LEU A 143 23.38 1.16 4.50
N ASP A 144 22.50 1.10 3.51
CA ASP A 144 21.09 1.38 3.73
C ASP A 144 20.43 0.18 4.42
N LEU A 145 20.29 0.29 5.74
CA LEU A 145 19.61 -0.72 6.59
C LEU A 145 18.11 -0.84 6.26
N SER A 146 17.54 0.06 5.46
CA SER A 146 16.18 -0.07 4.94
C SER A 146 16.10 -0.96 3.69
N LEU A 147 17.22 -1.11 2.95
CA LEU A 147 17.35 -1.92 1.74
C LEU A 147 18.04 -3.28 1.98
N HIS A 148 18.75 -3.42 3.10
CA HIS A 148 19.44 -4.65 3.50
C HIS A 148 19.04 -5.05 4.91
N PRO A 149 17.95 -5.82 5.07
CA PRO A 149 17.62 -6.39 6.36
C PRO A 149 18.73 -7.36 6.80
N VAL A 150 18.89 -7.44 8.12
CA VAL A 150 20.07 -7.98 8.82
C VAL A 150 20.43 -9.41 8.40
N SER A 151 19.50 -10.15 7.82
CA SER A 151 19.68 -11.54 7.39
C SER A 151 20.83 -11.71 6.38
N ARG A 152 21.04 -10.75 5.48
CA ARG A 152 22.09 -10.81 4.45
C ARG A 152 23.50 -10.58 5.01
N LEU A 153 23.64 -9.79 6.07
CA LEU A 153 24.94 -9.48 6.69
C LEU A 153 25.50 -10.65 7.51
N VAL A 154 24.67 -11.61 7.91
CA VAL A 154 25.08 -12.76 8.74
C VAL A 154 25.44 -13.99 7.89
N LEU A 155 24.89 -14.12 6.68
CA LEU A 155 25.03 -15.32 5.85
C LEU A 155 26.27 -15.34 4.93
N ASP A 156 26.85 -14.18 4.61
CA ASP A 156 28.09 -14.08 3.80
C ASP A 156 29.39 -14.25 4.61
N ARG A 157 29.31 -14.75 5.86
CA ARG A 157 30.48 -15.09 6.69
C ARG A 157 30.83 -16.60 6.69
N LYS A 158 30.59 -17.32 5.60
CA LYS A 158 31.10 -18.68 5.41
C LYS A 158 31.75 -18.86 4.05
#